data_AF-A0A7R9JNQ5-F1
#
_entry.id   AF-A0A7R9JNQ5-F1
#
_cell.length_a   1.000
_cell.length_b   1.000
_cell.length_c   1.000
_cell.angle_alpha   90.00
_cell.angle_beta   90.00
_cell.angle_gamma   90.00
#
_symmetry.space_group_name_H-M   'P 1'
#
loop_
_entity.id
_entity.type
_entity.pdbx_description
1 polymer ?
#
loop_
_entity_poly.entity_id
_entity_poly.type
_entity_poly.pdbx_seq_one_letter_code
_entity_poly.pdbx_strand_id
1 'polypeptide(L)'
;MSISLGACLGIILTTSYGLANCHHRLRNAYPTFDSLPVLEDVGEALILTPYIQSGDVDMARKLAKVSEEPFAGLVTSYSGYLTVNPDLNSNLFFWFFPAE
;
A
#
# COMPACT_ATOMS: atom_id res chain seq x y z
N MET A 1 32.55 8.33 -64.25
CA MET A 1 33.39 7.45 -63.41
C MET A 1 32.65 7.28 -62.10
N SER A 2 32.04 6.11 -61.99
CA SER A 2 30.89 5.76 -61.15
C SER A 2 31.28 5.61 -59.69
N ILE A 3 30.79 6.52 -58.86
CA ILE A 3 30.85 6.38 -57.40
C ILE A 3 29.96 5.17 -57.07
N SER A 4 30.58 4.14 -56.49
CA SER A 4 29.97 2.85 -56.20
C SER A 4 28.68 3.00 -55.38
N LEU A 5 27.53 2.64 -55.96
CA LEU A 5 26.24 2.53 -55.26
C LEU A 5 26.32 1.60 -54.03
N GLY A 6 27.33 0.72 -53.95
CA GLY A 6 27.52 -0.21 -52.84
C GLY A 6 27.93 0.46 -51.54
N ALA A 7 28.60 1.62 -51.57
CA ALA A 7 29.03 2.31 -50.36
C ALA A 7 27.86 3.02 -49.64
N CYS A 8 26.87 3.54 -50.39
CA CYS A 8 25.71 4.21 -49.81
C CYS A 8 24.72 3.24 -49.16
N LEU A 9 24.53 2.05 -49.75
CA LEU A 9 23.68 0.99 -49.17
C LEU A 9 24.24 0.42 -47.85
N GLY A 10 25.57 0.34 -47.70
CA GLY A 10 26.21 -0.09 -46.46
C GLY A 10 26.05 0.91 -45.29
N ILE A 11 26.02 2.21 -45.60
CA ILE A 11 25.84 3.27 -44.59
C ILE A 11 24.36 3.38 -44.15
N ILE A 12 23.42 3.12 -45.07
CA ILE A 12 21.98 3.11 -44.74
C ILE A 12 21.61 1.86 -43.91
N LEU A 13 22.21 0.70 -44.18
CA LEU A 13 21.99 -0.51 -43.39
C LEU A 13 22.63 -0.46 -42.01
N THR A 14 23.66 0.36 -41.80
CA THR A 14 24.28 0.55 -40.46
C THR A 14 23.59 1.62 -39.63
N THR A 15 22.90 2.58 -40.27
CA THR A 15 22.05 3.57 -39.57
C THR A 15 20.66 3.04 -39.20
N SER A 16 20.18 1.94 -39.79
CA SER A 16 18.98 1.22 -39.31
C SER A 16 19.23 0.31 -38.10
N TYR A 17 20.50 0.01 -37.77
CA TYR A 17 20.89 -0.42 -36.42
C TYR A 17 21.01 0.75 -35.44
N GLY A 18 20.68 1.96 -35.88
CA GLY A 18 20.26 3.02 -34.98
C GLY A 18 18.96 2.61 -34.29
N LEU A 19 18.87 2.95 -33.00
CA LEU A 19 17.61 3.33 -32.37
C LEU A 19 16.58 2.21 -32.17
N ALA A 20 16.98 1.07 -31.61
CA ALA A 20 15.99 0.15 -31.04
C ALA A 20 16.54 -0.63 -29.85
N ASN A 21 17.04 0.07 -28.82
CA ASN A 21 17.13 -0.49 -27.46
C ASN A 21 17.34 0.60 -26.40
N CYS A 22 16.65 1.75 -26.52
CA CYS A 22 16.31 2.56 -25.34
C CYS A 22 15.00 2.03 -24.77
N HIS A 23 15.00 0.76 -24.33
CA HIS A 23 13.99 0.33 -23.38
C HIS A 23 14.31 1.11 -22.11
N HIS A 24 13.51 2.15 -21.85
CA HIS A 24 13.42 2.81 -20.56
C HIS A 24 13.07 1.72 -19.53
N ARG A 25 14.09 1.04 -19.01
CA ARG A 25 13.97 0.15 -17.87
C ARG A 25 13.80 1.07 -16.69
N LEU A 26 12.56 1.45 -16.42
CA LEU A 26 12.14 1.81 -15.07
C LEU A 26 12.49 0.61 -14.22
N ARG A 27 13.68 0.62 -13.62
CA ARG A 27 13.95 -0.23 -12.46
C ARG A 27 12.91 0.22 -11.45
N ASN A 28 12.04 -0.69 -11.04
CA ASN A 28 11.06 -0.40 -10.00
C ASN A 28 11.84 0.21 -8.82
N ALA A 29 11.66 1.51 -8.58
CA ALA A 29 12.43 2.24 -7.56
C ALA A 29 11.99 1.85 -6.15
N TYR A 30 10.85 1.16 -6.07
CA TYR A 30 10.29 0.63 -4.85
C TYR A 30 10.79 -0.80 -4.65
N PRO A 31 11.54 -1.07 -3.56
CA PRO A 31 11.90 -2.44 -3.21
C PRO A 31 10.63 -3.26 -3.06
N THR A 32 10.60 -4.41 -3.73
CA THR A 32 9.60 -5.43 -3.47
C THR A 32 10.03 -6.14 -2.18
N PHE A 33 9.26 -6.00 -1.11
CA PHE A 33 9.47 -6.75 0.10
C PHE A 33 8.75 -8.09 -0.02
N ASP A 34 9.45 -9.17 0.29
CA ASP A 34 8.79 -10.45 0.53
C ASP A 34 7.91 -10.28 1.77
N SER A 35 6.63 -10.60 1.64
CA SER A 35 5.71 -10.59 2.77
C SER A 35 6.24 -11.56 3.82
N LEU A 36 6.57 -11.07 5.01
CA LEU A 36 6.91 -11.94 6.13
C LEU A 36 5.73 -12.86 6.42
N PRO A 37 5.96 -14.15 6.72
CA PRO A 37 4.89 -15.03 7.15
C PRO A 37 4.20 -14.42 8.37
N VAL A 38 2.86 -14.38 8.37
CA VAL A 38 2.07 -13.93 9.51
C VAL A 38 2.41 -14.88 10.67
N LEU A 39 3.11 -14.36 11.68
CA LEU A 39 3.72 -15.18 12.72
C LEU A 39 2.68 -15.76 13.70
N GLU A 40 1.56 -15.07 13.93
CA GLU A 40 0.49 -15.48 14.85
C GLU A 40 -0.88 -14.92 14.42
N ASP A 41 -1.95 -15.60 14.83
CA ASP A 41 -3.33 -15.14 14.65
C ASP A 41 -3.63 -13.95 15.59
N VAL A 42 -3.88 -12.78 15.00
CA VAL A 42 -4.17 -11.53 15.72
C VAL A 42 -5.65 -11.36 16.05
N GLY A 43 -6.47 -12.38 15.76
CA GLY A 43 -7.91 -12.38 16.04
C GLY A 43 -8.74 -11.64 15.00
N GLU A 44 -10.03 -11.46 15.32
CA GLU A 44 -11.00 -10.81 14.44
C GLU A 44 -10.90 -9.28 14.48
N ALA A 45 -11.21 -8.63 13.35
CA ALA A 45 -11.19 -7.19 13.23
C ALA A 45 -12.28 -6.53 14.10
N LEU A 46 -11.89 -5.56 14.94
CA LEU A 46 -12.82 -4.80 15.77
C LEU A 46 -13.58 -3.75 14.95
N ILE A 47 -14.83 -4.06 14.58
CA ILE A 47 -15.74 -3.13 13.91
C ILE A 47 -16.57 -2.37 14.94
N LEU A 48 -16.37 -1.05 15.02
CA LEU A 48 -17.01 -0.21 16.04
C LEU A 48 -18.36 0.38 15.61
N THR A 49 -18.64 0.40 14.31
CA THR A 49 -19.87 1.01 13.76
C THR A 49 -21.17 0.51 14.38
N PRO A 50 -21.38 -0.80 14.65
CA PRO A 50 -22.62 -1.28 15.26
C PRO A 50 -22.89 -0.65 16.64
N TYR A 51 -21.84 -0.52 17.47
CA TYR A 51 -21.94 0.08 18.80
C TYR A 51 -22.21 1.59 18.74
N ILE A 52 -21.64 2.27 17.75
CA ILE A 52 -21.88 3.71 17.56
C ILE A 52 -23.32 3.94 17.08
N GLN A 53 -23.82 3.09 16.17
CA GLN A 53 -25.18 3.18 15.65
C GLN A 53 -26.26 2.80 16.67
N SER A 54 -25.98 1.87 17.58
CA SER A 54 -26.88 1.55 18.70
C SER A 54 -26.92 2.61 19.79
N GLY A 55 -26.00 3.59 19.76
CA GLY A 55 -25.84 4.61 20.79
C GLY A 55 -24.92 4.21 21.95
N ASP A 56 -24.35 3.01 21.92
CA ASP A 56 -23.44 2.46 22.94
C ASP A 56 -22.00 2.97 22.77
N VAL A 57 -21.85 4.30 22.71
CA VAL A 57 -20.56 4.97 22.42
C VAL A 57 -19.52 4.69 23.51
N ASP A 58 -19.93 4.56 24.77
CA ASP A 58 -19.02 4.26 25.87
C ASP A 58 -18.44 2.84 25.77
N MET A 59 -19.25 1.88 25.30
CA MET A 59 -18.79 0.53 25.02
C MET A 59 -17.83 0.52 23.83
N ALA A 60 -18.17 1.25 22.75
CA ALA A 60 -17.30 1.41 21.59
C ALA A 60 -15.92 1.97 22.00
N ARG A 61 -15.90 3.03 22.83
CA ARG A 61 -14.66 3.64 23.32
C ARG A 61 -13.85 2.68 24.19
N LYS A 62 -14.52 1.90 25.04
CA LYS A 62 -13.86 0.91 25.90
C LYS A 62 -13.21 -0.21 25.08
N LEU A 63 -13.90 -0.72 24.06
CA LEU A 63 -13.38 -1.76 23.17
C LEU A 63 -12.24 -1.24 22.29
N ALA A 64 -12.32 0.01 21.83
CA ALA A 64 -11.30 0.61 20.98
C ALA A 64 -9.96 0.86 21.70
N LYS A 65 -9.94 0.83 23.04
CA LYS A 65 -8.73 1.15 23.81
C LYS A 65 -7.66 0.09 23.57
N VAL A 66 -6.48 0.51 23.11
CA VAL A 66 -5.33 -0.38 22.90
C VAL A 66 -4.74 -0.76 24.26
N SER A 67 -4.83 -2.04 24.60
CA SER A 67 -4.25 -2.63 25.82
C SER A 67 -3.13 -3.63 25.54
N GLU A 68 -2.78 -3.86 24.27
CA GLU A 68 -1.78 -4.84 23.87
C GLU A 68 -0.37 -4.25 23.87
N GLU A 69 0.60 -5.07 24.28
CA GLU A 69 2.02 -4.74 24.22
C GLU A 69 2.46 -4.55 22.76
N PRO A 70 3.42 -3.65 22.46
CA PRO A 70 4.28 -2.91 23.38
C PRO A 70 3.68 -1.58 23.86
N PHE A 71 2.45 -1.23 23.45
CA PHE A 71 1.87 0.09 23.72
C PHE A 71 1.02 0.12 24.99
N ALA A 72 0.70 -1.05 25.55
CA ALA A 72 -0.03 -1.22 26.79
C ALA A 72 0.60 -0.38 27.92
N GLY A 73 -0.17 0.57 28.47
CA GLY A 73 0.25 1.37 29.62
C GLY A 73 1.32 2.44 29.34
N LEU A 74 1.94 2.46 28.16
CA LEU A 74 2.89 3.53 27.77
C LEU A 74 2.17 4.79 27.29
N VAL A 75 1.23 4.62 26.36
CA VAL A 75 0.48 5.74 25.75
C VAL A 75 -0.98 5.33 25.66
N THR A 76 -1.87 6.20 26.14
CA THR A 76 -3.31 5.97 25.94
C THR A 76 -3.63 6.15 24.47
N SER A 77 -4.08 5.09 23.79
CA SER A 77 -4.47 5.17 22.39
C SER A 77 -5.70 4.31 22.11
N TYR A 78 -6.38 4.63 21.00
CA TYR A 78 -7.61 3.97 20.59
C TYR A 78 -7.52 3.60 19.12
N SER A 79 -7.86 2.36 18.76
CA SER A 79 -7.86 1.91 17.38
C SER A 79 -9.07 1.07 17.06
N GLY A 80 -9.35 0.90 15.77
CA GLY A 80 -10.44 0.07 15.30
C GLY A 80 -10.86 0.45 13.89
N TYR A 81 -11.95 -0.17 13.46
CA TYR A 81 -12.53 0.04 12.13
C TYR A 81 -13.90 0.71 12.22
N LEU A 82 -14.12 1.67 11.32
CA LEU A 82 -15.40 2.31 11.09
C LEU A 82 -15.89 1.92 9.70
N THR A 83 -17.05 1.27 9.62
CA THR A 83 -17.73 1.00 8.35
C THR A 83 -18.17 2.29 7.70
N VAL A 84 -17.63 2.55 6.50
CA VAL A 84 -17.94 3.71 5.65
C VAL A 84 -19.08 3.36 4.70
N ASN A 85 -19.04 2.16 4.13
CA ASN A 85 -20.09 1.65 3.26
C ASN A 85 -20.41 0.18 3.64
N PRO A 86 -21.60 -0.09 4.20
CA PRO A 86 -21.99 -1.44 4.62
C PRO A 86 -22.24 -2.39 3.45
N ASP A 87 -22.74 -1.88 2.31
CA ASP A 87 -23.05 -2.70 1.13
C ASP A 87 -21.79 -3.29 0.48
N LEU A 88 -20.66 -2.59 0.63
CA LEU A 88 -19.36 -2.99 0.11
C LEU A 88 -18.43 -3.56 1.19
N ASN A 89 -18.90 -3.72 2.42
CA ASN A 89 -18.07 -4.04 3.59
C ASN A 89 -16.78 -3.19 3.66
N SER A 90 -16.91 -1.91 3.30
CA SER A 90 -15.78 -0.99 3.24
C SER A 90 -15.60 -0.33 4.59
N ASN A 91 -14.42 -0.53 5.18
CA ASN A 91 -14.09 -0.09 6.53
C ASN A 91 -12.85 0.81 6.52
N LEU A 92 -12.87 1.87 7.32
CA LEU A 92 -11.76 2.78 7.55
C LEU A 92 -11.09 2.43 8.88
N PHE A 93 -9.81 2.12 8.83
CA PHE A 93 -8.98 1.99 10.03
C PHE A 93 -8.63 3.37 10.60
N PHE A 94 -8.63 3.49 11.92
CA PHE A 94 -8.07 4.65 12.61
C PHE A 94 -7.21 4.22 13.80
N TRP A 95 -6.28 5.09 14.16
CA TRP A 95 -5.53 5.02 15.41
C TRP A 95 -5.39 6.43 15.97
N PHE A 96 -6.11 6.67 17.07
CA PHE A 96 -6.22 7.96 17.71
C PHE A 96 -5.40 8.02 19.00
N PHE A 97 -4.70 9.14 19.17
CA PHE A 97 -3.91 9.46 20.35
C PHE A 97 -4.43 10.80 20.89
N PRO A 98 -4.90 10.87 22.14
CA PRO A 98 -5.24 12.13 22.78
C PRO A 98 -3.96 12.99 22.92
N ALA A 99 -4.13 14.31 22.79
CA ALA A 99 -3.05 15.25 23.07
C ALA A 99 -2.82 15.35 24.59
N GLU A 100 -1.54 15.48 24.99
CA GLU A 100 -1.11 15.70 26.38
C GLU A 100 -0.95 17.18 26.70
#